data_AF-A0A415ZZW4-F1
#
_entry.id   AF-A0A415ZZW4-F1
#
_cell.length_a   1.000
_cell.length_b   1.000
_cell.length_c   1.000
_cell.angle_alpha   90.00
_cell.angle_beta   90.00
_cell.angle_gamma   90.00
#
_symmetry.space_group_name_H-M   'P 1'
#
loop_
_entity.id
_entity.type
_entity.pdbx_description
1 polymer ?
#
loop_
_entity_poly.entity_id
_entity_poly.type
_entity_poly.pdbx_seq_one_letter_code
_entity_poly.pdbx_strand_id
1 'polypeptide(L)'
;MKLKRILKKIIPASWKKVEEESERCKSEILAEIERLNKKVEKQEKTISELREVAEKTLEIQKCTQKKYSDLNEQIEELQEKNEMLKIGLDKEIGISKEAVWAEIFNNTINSSEWLKKKKFSPGRWALGYPALYALYRILDEFRPQNILELGLGQSSVMTIQYVKTSSQINHTIVEHDKSWIDFLKIT
;
A
#
# COMPACT_ATOMS: atom_id res chain seq x y z
N MET A 1 -99.37 -17.65 -25.68
CA MET A 1 -99.37 -18.84 -24.76
C MET A 1 -99.23 -20.21 -25.46
N LYS A 2 -99.56 -20.37 -26.75
CA LYS A 2 -99.51 -21.68 -27.45
C LYS A 2 -98.10 -22.10 -27.96
N LEU A 3 -97.24 -21.15 -28.36
CA LEU A 3 -95.92 -21.45 -28.95
C LEU A 3 -94.94 -22.11 -27.95
N LYS A 4 -94.86 -21.61 -26.70
CA LYS A 4 -94.08 -22.23 -25.61
C LYS A 4 -94.50 -23.67 -25.28
N ARG A 5 -95.77 -24.02 -25.57
CA ARG A 5 -96.36 -25.34 -25.27
C ARG A 5 -96.08 -26.38 -26.36
N ILE A 6 -95.94 -25.93 -27.61
CA ILE A 6 -95.58 -26.75 -28.77
C ILE A 6 -94.07 -27.00 -28.80
N LEU A 7 -93.26 -25.98 -28.52
CA LEU A 7 -91.80 -26.11 -28.39
C LEU A 7 -91.43 -27.16 -27.33
N LYS A 8 -92.08 -27.16 -26.16
CA LYS A 8 -91.89 -28.18 -25.10
C LYS A 8 -92.20 -29.62 -25.52
N LYS A 9 -92.99 -29.85 -26.58
CA LYS A 9 -93.35 -31.19 -27.07
C LYS A 9 -92.43 -31.71 -28.19
N ILE A 10 -91.68 -30.81 -28.84
CA ILE A 10 -90.83 -31.13 -30.01
C ILE A 10 -89.37 -31.33 -29.58
N ILE A 11 -88.95 -30.79 -28.42
CA ILE A 11 -87.59 -30.97 -27.90
C ILE A 11 -87.38 -32.46 -27.55
N PRO A 12 -86.54 -33.19 -28.29
CA PRO A 12 -86.21 -34.58 -27.97
C PRO A 12 -85.52 -34.69 -26.61
N ALA A 13 -85.68 -35.81 -25.90
CA ALA A 13 -84.99 -36.06 -24.63
C ALA A 13 -83.46 -35.88 -24.71
N SER A 14 -82.87 -36.02 -25.91
CA SER A 14 -81.45 -35.75 -26.18
C SER A 14 -81.05 -34.29 -26.01
N TRP A 15 -81.92 -33.32 -26.30
CA TRP A 15 -81.61 -31.89 -26.16
C TRP A 15 -81.60 -31.42 -24.70
N LYS A 16 -82.48 -31.99 -23.88
CA LYS A 16 -82.47 -31.73 -22.43
C LYS A 16 -81.18 -32.24 -21.77
N LYS A 17 -80.68 -33.40 -22.22
CA LYS A 17 -79.40 -33.96 -21.79
C LYS A 17 -78.20 -33.09 -22.21
N VAL A 18 -78.22 -32.55 -23.43
CA VAL A 18 -77.21 -31.60 -23.92
C VAL A 18 -77.22 -30.31 -23.10
N GLU A 19 -78.40 -29.79 -22.74
CA GLU A 19 -78.52 -28.58 -21.92
C GLU A 19 -78.02 -28.80 -20.48
N GLU A 20 -78.30 -29.97 -19.88
CA GLU A 20 -77.77 -30.38 -18.57
C GLU A 20 -76.24 -30.56 -18.59
N GLU A 21 -75.67 -31.17 -19.63
CA GLU A 21 -74.21 -31.31 -19.80
C GLU A 21 -73.53 -29.95 -20.06
N SER A 22 -74.18 -29.07 -20.81
CA SER A 22 -73.70 -27.70 -21.05
C SER A 22 -73.65 -26.87 -19.75
N GLU A 23 -74.69 -26.93 -18.93
CA GLU A 23 -74.71 -26.23 -17.63
C GLU A 23 -73.72 -26.86 -16.64
N ARG A 24 -73.52 -28.19 -16.66
CA ARG A 24 -72.46 -28.84 -15.89
C ARG A 24 -71.09 -28.32 -16.30
N CYS A 25 -70.78 -28.33 -17.59
CA CYS A 25 -69.50 -27.83 -18.12
C CYS A 25 -69.27 -26.36 -17.75
N LYS A 26 -70.31 -25.53 -17.87
CA LYS A 26 -70.26 -24.12 -17.46
C LYS A 26 -69.99 -23.94 -15.96
N SER A 27 -70.59 -24.77 -15.10
CA SER A 27 -70.33 -24.74 -13.66
C SER A 27 -68.90 -25.14 -13.31
N GLU A 28 -68.35 -26.15 -13.98
CA GLU A 28 -66.96 -26.59 -13.81
C GLU A 28 -65.98 -25.50 -14.27
N ILE A 29 -66.25 -24.85 -15.41
CA ILE A 29 -65.46 -23.72 -15.92
C ILE A 29 -65.49 -22.54 -14.93
N LEU A 30 -66.67 -22.19 -14.38
CA LEU A 30 -66.80 -21.11 -13.41
C LEU A 30 -66.02 -21.40 -12.12
N ALA A 31 -66.07 -22.64 -11.63
CA ALA A 31 -65.32 -23.04 -10.44
C ALA A 31 -63.80 -22.97 -10.67
N GLU A 32 -63.32 -23.37 -11.84
CA GLU A 32 -61.88 -23.27 -12.17
C GLU A 32 -61.45 -21.81 -12.37
N ILE A 33 -62.28 -20.96 -12.98
CA ILE A 33 -62.04 -19.51 -13.06
C ILE A 33 -61.89 -18.92 -11.66
N GLU A 34 -62.79 -19.25 -10.72
CA GLU A 34 -62.70 -18.75 -9.35
C GLU A 34 -61.43 -19.24 -8.64
N ARG A 35 -61.05 -20.50 -8.87
CA ARG A 35 -59.80 -21.07 -8.33
C ARG A 35 -58.56 -20.36 -8.88
N LEU A 36 -58.53 -20.09 -10.18
CA LEU A 36 -57.44 -19.38 -10.83
C LEU A 36 -57.35 -17.93 -10.34
N ASN A 37 -58.48 -17.24 -10.19
CA ASN A 37 -58.50 -15.87 -9.65
C ASN A 37 -57.91 -15.79 -8.24
N LYS A 38 -58.23 -16.73 -7.34
CA LYS A 38 -57.61 -16.79 -5.99
C LYS A 38 -56.10 -17.02 -6.04
N LYS A 39 -55.61 -17.79 -7.02
CA LYS A 39 -54.16 -17.97 -7.21
C LYS A 39 -53.49 -16.69 -7.71
N VAL A 40 -54.12 -15.99 -8.66
CA VAL A 40 -53.62 -14.71 -9.20
C VAL A 40 -53.53 -13.67 -8.09
N GLU A 41 -54.59 -13.50 -7.29
CA GLU A 41 -54.60 -12.55 -6.17
C GLU A 41 -53.47 -12.84 -5.16
N LYS A 42 -53.22 -14.12 -4.85
CA LYS A 42 -52.11 -14.52 -3.99
C LYS A 42 -50.75 -14.18 -4.62
N GLN A 43 -50.59 -14.40 -5.92
CA GLN A 43 -49.36 -14.09 -6.65
C GLN A 43 -49.11 -12.58 -6.71
N GLU A 44 -50.15 -11.77 -6.93
CA GLU A 44 -50.06 -10.30 -6.93
C GLU A 44 -49.56 -9.77 -5.59
N LYS A 45 -50.06 -10.33 -4.48
CA LYS A 45 -49.58 -9.99 -3.13
C LYS A 45 -48.09 -10.32 -2.97
N THR A 46 -47.68 -11.53 -3.36
CA THR A 46 -46.26 -11.93 -3.30
C THR A 46 -45.37 -11.04 -4.16
N ILE A 47 -45.82 -10.66 -5.35
CA ILE A 47 -45.07 -9.75 -6.24
C ILE A 47 -44.88 -8.38 -5.57
N SER A 48 -45.90 -7.87 -4.87
CA SER A 48 -45.79 -6.60 -4.14
C SER A 48 -44.74 -6.67 -3.04
N GLU A 49 -44.75 -7.73 -2.23
CA GLU A 49 -43.76 -7.94 -1.15
C GLU A 49 -42.33 -8.07 -1.72
N LEU A 50 -42.16 -8.78 -2.83
CA LEU A 50 -40.87 -8.92 -3.51
C LEU A 50 -40.32 -7.60 -4.03
N ARG A 51 -41.18 -6.70 -4.54
CA ARG A 51 -40.77 -5.36 -4.99
C ARG A 51 -40.23 -4.52 -3.84
N GLU A 52 -40.90 -4.52 -2.70
CA GLU A 52 -40.44 -3.79 -1.52
C GLU A 52 -39.08 -4.27 -1.03
N VAL A 53 -38.86 -5.60 -1.02
CA VAL A 53 -37.56 -6.19 -0.66
C VAL A 53 -36.47 -5.81 -1.67
N ALA A 54 -36.78 -5.81 -2.96
CA ALA A 54 -35.83 -5.43 -4.00
C ALA A 54 -35.37 -3.97 -3.86
N GLU A 55 -36.30 -3.05 -3.55
CA GLU A 55 -35.98 -1.63 -3.35
C GLU A 55 -35.05 -1.42 -2.15
N LYS A 56 -35.36 -2.04 -1.01
CA LYS A 56 -34.50 -1.99 0.19
C LYS A 56 -33.11 -2.57 -0.07
N THR A 57 -33.05 -3.67 -0.84
CA THR A 57 -31.77 -4.30 -1.21
C THR A 57 -30.92 -3.38 -2.07
N LEU A 58 -31.53 -2.69 -3.04
CA LEU A 58 -30.84 -1.73 -3.89
C LEU A 58 -30.27 -0.55 -3.09
N GLU A 59 -31.01 -0.05 -2.10
CA GLU A 59 -30.55 1.04 -1.24
C GLU A 59 -29.37 0.62 -0.35
N ILE A 60 -29.45 -0.59 0.24
CA ILE A 60 -28.35 -1.19 0.99
C ILE A 60 -27.11 -1.36 0.11
N GLN A 61 -27.29 -1.81 -1.14
CA GLN A 61 -26.18 -2.00 -2.08
C GLN A 61 -25.47 -0.67 -2.39
N LYS A 62 -26.23 0.40 -2.64
CA LYS A 62 -25.66 1.74 -2.88
C LYS A 62 -24.90 2.26 -1.65
N CYS A 63 -25.47 2.11 -0.47
CA CYS A 63 -24.82 2.52 0.79
C CYS A 63 -23.51 1.75 1.01
N THR A 64 -23.54 0.43 0.80
CA THR A 64 -22.38 -0.45 0.93
C THR A 64 -21.29 -0.07 -0.07
N GLN A 65 -21.65 0.18 -1.34
CA GLN A 65 -20.70 0.60 -2.37
C GLN A 65 -20.00 1.92 -2.03
N LYS A 66 -20.75 2.90 -1.50
CA LYS A 66 -20.16 4.16 -1.05
C LYS A 66 -19.15 3.93 0.08
N LYS A 67 -19.53 3.16 1.11
CA LYS A 67 -18.61 2.82 2.21
C LYS A 67 -17.34 2.11 1.73
N TYR A 68 -17.45 1.22 0.75
CA TYR A 68 -16.27 0.58 0.15
C TYR A 68 -15.36 1.59 -0.56
N SER A 69 -15.93 2.55 -1.28
CA SER A 69 -15.17 3.64 -1.92
C SER A 69 -14.42 4.47 -0.88
N ASP A 70 -15.12 4.93 0.16
CA ASP A 70 -14.54 5.76 1.22
C ASP A 70 -13.43 5.01 2.00
N LEU A 71 -13.58 3.69 2.15
CA LEU A 71 -12.57 2.85 2.81
C LEU A 71 -11.33 2.65 1.94
N ASN A 72 -11.49 2.49 0.63
CA ASN A 72 -10.36 2.35 -0.29
C ASN A 72 -9.52 3.62 -0.33
N GLU A 73 -10.15 4.80 -0.35
CA GLU A 73 -9.44 6.08 -0.29
C GLU A 73 -8.61 6.20 1.00
N GLN A 74 -9.18 5.82 2.15
CA GLN A 74 -8.44 5.80 3.41
C GLN A 74 -7.27 4.80 3.42
N ILE A 75 -7.42 3.65 2.77
CA ILE A 75 -6.36 2.65 2.65
C ILE A 75 -5.20 3.22 1.82
N GLU A 76 -5.48 3.88 0.70
CA GLU A 76 -4.47 4.51 -0.16
C GLU A 76 -3.71 5.59 0.63
N GLU A 77 -4.40 6.48 1.34
CA GLU A 77 -3.74 7.49 2.18
C GLU A 77 -2.85 6.87 3.27
N LEU A 78 -3.30 5.80 3.91
CA LEU A 78 -2.52 5.11 4.94
C LEU A 78 -1.27 4.44 4.35
N GLN A 79 -1.38 3.90 3.13
CA GLN A 79 -0.23 3.32 2.42
C GLN A 79 0.82 4.39 2.10
N GLU A 80 0.41 5.55 1.61
CA GLU A 80 1.31 6.68 1.34
C GLU A 80 2.01 7.17 2.62
N LYS A 81 1.24 7.37 3.69
CA LYS A 81 1.79 7.78 5.01
C LYS A 81 2.80 6.76 5.53
N ASN A 82 2.52 5.47 5.40
CA ASN A 82 3.44 4.41 5.81
C ASN A 82 4.74 4.43 5.02
N GLU A 83 4.69 4.69 3.71
CA GLU A 83 5.90 4.76 2.88
C GLU A 83 6.78 5.97 3.26
N MET A 84 6.16 7.12 3.50
CA MET A 84 6.86 8.31 3.99
C MET A 84 7.52 8.07 5.36
N LEU A 85 6.84 7.33 6.25
CA LEU A 85 7.40 6.96 7.55
C LEU A 85 8.62 6.05 7.41
N LYS A 86 8.61 5.07 6.49
CA LYS A 86 9.79 4.21 6.24
C LYS A 86 10.99 5.02 5.75
N ILE A 87 10.78 5.92 4.79
CA ILE A 87 11.87 6.77 4.27
C ILE A 87 12.45 7.64 5.40
N GLY A 88 11.58 8.21 6.24
CA GLY A 88 12.01 8.98 7.42
C GLY A 88 12.81 8.12 8.40
N LEU A 89 12.35 6.90 8.66
CA LEU A 89 13.00 5.96 9.57
C LEU A 89 14.38 5.52 9.06
N ASP A 90 14.52 5.18 7.78
CA ASP A 90 15.79 4.79 7.18
C ASP A 90 16.83 5.91 7.28
N LYS A 91 16.39 7.15 7.08
CA LYS A 91 17.23 8.34 7.26
C LYS A 91 17.68 8.50 8.71
N GLU A 92 16.77 8.35 9.67
CA GLU A 92 17.09 8.49 11.10
C GLU A 92 18.02 7.38 11.58
N ILE A 93 17.81 6.14 11.10
CA ILE A 93 18.72 5.02 11.35
C ILE A 93 20.11 5.31 10.79
N GLY A 94 20.20 5.87 9.58
CA GLY A 94 21.48 6.28 8.98
C GLY A 94 22.22 7.30 9.84
N ILE A 95 21.54 8.35 10.30
CA ILE A 95 22.10 9.38 11.18
C ILE A 95 22.54 8.77 12.53
N SER A 96 21.71 7.92 13.12
CA SER A 96 22.00 7.25 14.38
C SER A 96 23.23 6.35 14.29
N LYS A 97 23.35 5.57 13.20
CA LYS A 97 24.55 4.75 12.93
C LYS A 97 25.80 5.61 12.83
N GLU A 98 25.72 6.73 12.11
CA GLU A 98 26.87 7.64 11.96
C GLU A 98 27.28 8.25 13.30
N ALA A 99 26.32 8.57 14.18
CA ALA A 99 26.60 9.05 15.54
C ALA A 99 27.30 8.00 16.41
N VAL A 100 26.85 6.74 16.37
CA VAL A 100 27.52 5.63 17.08
C VAL A 100 28.94 5.44 16.56
N TRP A 101 29.13 5.48 15.24
CA TRP A 101 30.47 5.40 14.66
C TRP A 101 31.36 6.59 15.02
N ALA A 102 30.78 7.79 15.17
CA ALA A 102 31.51 8.95 15.68
C ALA A 102 32.05 8.70 17.08
N GLU A 103 31.24 8.13 17.97
CA GLU A 103 31.66 7.78 19.33
C GLU A 103 32.77 6.72 19.31
N ILE A 104 32.58 5.63 18.55
CA ILE A 104 33.59 4.57 18.39
C ILE A 104 34.90 5.15 17.87
N PHE A 105 34.85 5.97 16.83
CA PHE A 105 36.03 6.60 16.25
C PHE A 105 36.74 7.51 17.26
N ASN A 106 36.00 8.43 17.89
CA ASN A 106 36.54 9.38 18.86
C ASN A 106 37.20 8.68 20.04
N ASN A 107 36.59 7.60 20.56
CA ASN A 107 37.17 6.77 21.62
C ASN A 107 38.42 6.05 21.15
N THR A 108 38.41 5.50 19.93
CA THR A 108 39.55 4.76 19.35
C THR A 108 40.77 5.66 19.19
N ILE A 109 40.60 6.87 18.67
CA ILE A 109 41.71 7.78 18.42
C ILE A 109 42.18 8.54 19.66
N ASN A 110 41.46 8.44 20.78
CA ASN A 110 41.70 9.27 21.96
C ASN A 110 43.09 9.04 22.57
N SER A 111 43.57 7.81 22.58
CA SER A 111 44.91 7.44 23.07
C SER A 111 46.01 7.49 22.00
N SER A 112 45.71 7.90 20.77
CA SER A 112 46.70 7.92 19.69
C SER A 112 47.88 8.84 20.02
N GLU A 113 49.09 8.30 19.95
CA GLU A 113 50.33 9.04 20.18
C GLU A 113 50.70 9.92 18.99
N TRP A 114 50.44 9.47 17.75
CA TRP A 114 50.83 10.21 16.56
C TRP A 114 49.76 11.18 16.06
N LEU A 115 48.49 10.90 16.31
CA LEU A 115 47.40 11.74 15.82
C LEU A 115 47.10 12.89 16.79
N LYS A 116 47.69 14.07 16.55
CA LYS A 116 47.58 15.24 17.45
C LYS A 116 46.38 16.13 17.15
N LYS A 117 46.14 16.46 15.88
CA LYS A 117 44.97 17.23 15.42
C LYS A 117 43.80 16.26 15.20
N LYS A 118 42.90 16.16 16.20
CA LYS A 118 41.75 15.22 16.23
C LYS A 118 40.40 15.85 15.84
N LYS A 119 40.39 17.09 15.36
CA LYS A 119 39.17 17.79 14.94
C LYS A 119 38.77 17.33 13.53
N PHE A 120 38.07 16.21 13.45
CA PHE A 120 37.50 15.71 12.20
C PHE A 120 36.04 16.17 12.05
N SER A 121 35.63 16.43 10.81
CA SER A 121 34.25 16.74 10.47
C SER A 121 33.80 15.91 9.27
N PRO A 122 33.73 14.57 9.42
CA PRO A 122 33.29 13.67 8.36
C PRO A 122 31.79 13.84 8.04
N GLY A 123 31.40 13.44 6.83
CA GLY A 123 30.01 13.45 6.37
C GLY A 123 29.82 14.06 4.97
N ARG A 124 28.55 14.08 4.53
CA ARG A 124 28.12 14.48 3.17
C ARG A 124 28.73 13.58 2.09
N TRP A 125 29.42 14.16 1.10
CA TRP A 125 30.03 13.43 -0.03
C TRP A 125 31.47 12.98 0.26
N ALA A 126 31.98 13.21 1.47
CA ALA A 126 33.29 12.77 1.91
C ALA A 126 33.22 11.50 2.75
N LEU A 127 34.37 11.00 3.24
CA LEU A 127 34.42 9.85 4.14
C LEU A 127 33.56 10.09 5.40
N GLY A 128 32.77 9.08 5.79
CA GLY A 128 32.10 9.00 7.08
C GLY A 128 33.02 8.50 8.20
N TYR A 129 32.54 8.53 9.43
CA TYR A 129 33.25 8.02 10.61
C TYR A 129 33.68 6.54 10.49
N PRO A 130 32.89 5.60 9.93
CA PRO A 130 33.33 4.22 9.77
C PRO A 130 34.61 4.09 8.91
N ALA A 131 34.70 4.88 7.84
CA ALA A 131 35.85 4.86 6.94
C ALA A 131 37.08 5.51 7.58
N LEU A 132 36.89 6.60 8.34
CA LEU A 132 37.98 7.21 9.13
C LEU A 132 38.49 6.27 10.22
N TYR A 133 37.60 5.52 10.88
CA TYR A 133 37.99 4.48 11.83
C TYR A 133 38.86 3.42 11.16
N ALA A 134 38.42 2.87 10.03
CA ALA A 134 39.19 1.86 9.30
C ALA A 134 40.56 2.41 8.87
N LEU A 135 40.61 3.62 8.32
CA LEU A 135 41.85 4.29 7.95
C LEU A 135 42.79 4.44 9.16
N TYR A 136 42.28 4.92 10.29
CA TYR A 136 43.08 5.05 11.51
C TYR A 136 43.70 3.70 11.91
N ARG A 137 42.90 2.63 11.95
CA ARG A 137 43.38 1.28 12.30
C ARG A 137 44.45 0.78 11.33
N ILE A 138 44.28 1.02 10.03
CA ILE A 138 45.28 0.67 9.01
C ILE A 138 46.60 1.38 9.30
N LEU A 139 46.57 2.69 9.55
CA LEU A 139 47.77 3.48 9.81
C LEU A 139 48.44 3.09 11.13
N ASP A 140 47.66 2.88 12.18
CA ASP A 140 48.15 2.63 13.54
C ASP A 140 48.72 1.21 13.71
N GLU A 141 48.04 0.21 13.13
CA GLU A 141 48.35 -1.20 13.33
C GLU A 141 49.25 -1.77 12.24
N PHE A 142 48.96 -1.48 10.97
CA PHE A 142 49.70 -2.06 9.83
C PHE A 142 50.90 -1.20 9.42
N ARG A 143 50.88 0.08 9.78
CA ARG A 143 52.00 1.02 9.60
C ARG A 143 52.60 1.03 8.19
N PRO A 144 51.78 1.30 7.16
CA PRO A 144 52.22 1.26 5.77
C PRO A 144 53.32 2.30 5.49
N GLN A 145 54.37 1.88 4.77
CA GLN A 145 55.49 2.76 4.41
C GLN A 145 55.28 3.52 3.10
N ASN A 146 54.34 3.08 2.26
CA ASN A 146 54.03 3.73 0.99
C ASN A 146 52.52 3.93 0.89
N ILE A 147 52.09 5.18 0.77
CA ILE A 147 50.68 5.57 0.76
C ILE A 147 50.44 6.40 -0.52
N LEU A 148 49.47 5.96 -1.32
CA LEU A 148 48.91 6.74 -2.42
C LEU A 148 47.49 7.15 -2.05
N GLU A 149 47.22 8.45 -2.06
CA GLU A 149 45.90 9.02 -1.79
C GLU A 149 45.42 9.79 -3.03
N LEU A 150 44.18 9.52 -3.45
CA LEU A 150 43.54 10.20 -4.57
C LEU A 150 42.47 11.13 -4.03
N GLY A 151 42.64 12.42 -4.28
CA GLY A 151 41.84 13.48 -3.67
C GLY A 151 42.40 13.96 -2.34
N LEU A 152 41.97 15.15 -1.95
CA LEU A 152 42.45 15.85 -0.76
C LEU A 152 41.28 16.22 0.17
N GLY A 153 41.36 15.83 1.45
CA GLY A 153 40.25 16.06 2.38
C GLY A 153 40.51 15.66 3.84
N GLN A 154 39.46 15.22 4.55
CA GLN A 154 39.54 14.84 5.97
C GLN A 154 40.45 13.63 6.21
N SER A 155 40.48 12.66 5.28
CA SER A 155 41.43 11.55 5.30
C SER A 155 42.87 12.05 5.27
N SER A 156 43.16 13.07 4.46
CA SER A 156 44.48 13.64 4.28
C SER A 156 45.02 14.27 5.56
N VAL A 157 44.17 14.89 6.36
CA VAL A 157 44.54 15.43 7.68
C VAL A 157 45.06 14.32 8.61
N MET A 158 44.53 13.11 8.49
CA MET A 158 44.97 11.95 9.27
C MET A 158 46.25 11.35 8.68
N THR A 159 46.29 11.05 7.37
CA THR A 159 47.45 10.42 6.71
C THR A 159 48.69 11.31 6.81
N ILE A 160 48.56 12.63 6.64
CA ILE A 160 49.69 13.57 6.76
C ILE A 160 50.29 13.55 8.18
N GLN A 161 49.48 13.40 9.22
CA GLN A 161 50.00 13.31 10.60
C GLN A 161 50.72 11.99 10.83
N TYR A 162 50.20 10.90 10.28
CA TYR A 162 50.86 9.60 10.33
C TYR A 162 52.22 9.63 9.64
N VAL A 163 52.31 10.20 8.43
CA VAL A 163 53.56 10.29 7.66
C VAL A 163 54.64 11.08 8.42
N LYS A 164 54.25 12.08 9.20
CA LYS A 164 55.18 12.87 10.03
C LYS A 164 55.82 12.08 11.18
N THR A 165 55.37 10.85 11.46
CA THR A 165 55.97 10.00 12.50
C THR A 165 57.31 9.41 12.11
N SER A 166 57.59 9.26 10.82
CA SER A 166 58.83 8.67 10.31
C SER A 166 59.18 9.22 8.93
N SER A 167 60.44 9.61 8.74
CA SER A 167 60.96 10.06 7.44
C SER A 167 61.03 8.94 6.38
N GLN A 168 60.80 7.68 6.75
CA GLN A 168 60.81 6.54 5.84
C GLN A 168 59.48 6.34 5.10
N ILE A 169 58.41 7.03 5.55
CA ILE A 169 57.08 6.88 4.96
C ILE A 169 56.98 7.77 3.73
N ASN A 170 56.73 7.15 2.56
CA ASN A 170 56.46 7.84 1.32
C ASN A 170 54.95 8.05 1.16
N HIS A 171 54.51 9.29 1.01
CA HIS A 171 53.10 9.63 0.78
C HIS A 171 52.97 10.50 -0.45
N THR A 172 52.14 10.05 -1.40
CA THR A 172 51.78 10.79 -2.59
C THR A 172 50.29 11.08 -2.56
N ILE A 173 49.92 12.36 -2.66
CA ILE A 173 48.54 12.77 -2.85
C ILE A 173 48.38 13.31 -4.27
N VAL A 174 47.39 12.81 -4.99
CA VAL A 174 47.01 13.32 -6.31
C VAL A 174 45.71 14.10 -6.17
N GLU A 175 45.78 15.41 -6.37
CA GLU A 175 44.63 16.32 -6.36
C GLU A 175 44.65 17.15 -7.64
N HIS A 176 43.49 17.29 -8.28
CA HIS A 176 43.32 18.04 -9.52
C HIS A 176 43.02 19.52 -9.26
N ASP A 177 42.34 19.84 -8.14
CA ASP A 177 41.92 21.20 -7.84
C ASP A 177 43.01 21.98 -7.11
N LYS A 178 43.56 22.97 -7.81
CA LYS A 178 44.62 23.84 -7.30
C LYS A 178 44.21 24.64 -6.06
N SER A 179 42.94 25.07 -5.97
CA SER A 179 42.44 25.84 -4.84
C SER A 179 42.42 24.99 -3.55
N TRP A 180 42.06 23.71 -3.67
CA TRP A 180 42.09 22.75 -2.57
C TRP A 180 43.51 22.45 -2.09
N ILE A 181 44.44 22.29 -3.03
CA ILE A 181 45.87 22.11 -2.70
C ILE A 181 46.40 23.31 -1.91
N ASP A 182 46.07 24.53 -2.33
CA ASP A 182 46.60 25.73 -1.70
C ASP A 182 45.95 26.00 -0.33
N PHE A 183 44.66 25.70 -0.17
CA PHE A 183 43.95 25.75 1.12
C PHE A 183 44.67 24.92 2.20
N LEU A 184 45.07 23.69 1.87
CA LEU A 184 45.69 22.77 2.83
C LEU A 184 47.17 23.05 3.10
N LYS A 185 47.87 23.75 2.20
CA LYS A 185 49.26 24.19 2.46
C LYS A 185 49.35 25.28 3.56
N ILE A 186 48.27 26.01 3.80
CA ILE A 186 48.21 27.13 4.75
C ILE A 186 47.83 26.66 6.18
N THR A 187 47.45 25.38 6.36
CA THR A 187 46.88 24.81 7.61
C THR A 187 47.81 23.79 8.30
#